data_AF-A0AAV2TE79-F1
#
_entry.id   AF-A0AAV2TE79-F1
#
_cell.length_a   1.000
_cell.length_b   1.000
_cell.length_c   1.000
_cell.angle_alpha   90.00
_cell.angle_beta   90.00
_cell.angle_gamma   90.00
#
_symmetry.space_group_name_H-M   'P 1'
#
loop_
_entity.id
_entity.type
_entity.pdbx_description
1 polymer ?
#
loop_
_entity_poly.entity_id
_entity_poly.type
_entity_poly.pdbx_seq_one_letter_code
_entity_poly.pdbx_strand_id
1 'polypeptide(L)'
;MGREMSNCSWSDACEFWGVWRSLDDVSESILPAARVGHTVHVWYPSKLYEQPILLILGGADPAGTFNEVHVYEVSTSKWTQATIPKELSPALGRYEHTSVFLHNKEIVVFGGATKDGPLDEIISFQLCADEENPTSSVHILRCDRTPSRFQHGSRTQHSCACLTEFDQLIVFSGGGMGSQPVPDLQVHMYDTVTNAWSIIPAAGSPPCPRFGHLILYQPPKSHSRCEDRLPRGRLFVHGGMAEDEYFDDFYLLDFSNLSEDTLRANWMDVSERSEWAFGSLERVNPRFNTILERCGRSSDCTGPCARAAHGGTLLILDSPGPKVHADALVFLFGGIGRLGALNDMFCFSTGTYCWTEIKLSGLLPQARLDFACCSYIVASSKEAESEPDTNSADTSSADGVLAPKTRFLRHYFFIHGGMDTDGNVFNDAMALLLAEEQVLAE
;
A
#
# COMPACT_ATOMS: atom_id res chain seq x y z
N MET A 1 14.82 -25.68 -10.40
CA MET A 1 14.78 -25.18 -11.80
C MET A 1 14.01 -23.89 -11.78
N GLY A 2 14.72 -22.76 -11.76
CA GLY A 2 14.10 -21.44 -11.72
C GLY A 2 13.36 -21.17 -13.04
N ARG A 3 12.06 -20.92 -12.96
CA ARG A 3 11.36 -20.23 -14.04
C ARG A 3 11.73 -18.77 -13.90
N GLU A 4 12.47 -18.26 -14.87
CA GLU A 4 12.63 -16.82 -15.05
C GLU A 4 11.25 -16.16 -15.01
N MET A 5 11.15 -15.06 -14.26
CA MET A 5 10.07 -14.09 -14.39
C MET A 5 10.23 -13.29 -15.70
N SER A 6 10.43 -13.97 -16.83
CA SER A 6 10.64 -13.36 -18.14
C SER A 6 9.35 -13.40 -18.97
N ASN A 7 9.03 -12.22 -19.51
CA ASN A 7 8.04 -11.92 -20.56
C ASN A 7 6.55 -11.85 -20.15
N CYS A 8 6.20 -10.83 -19.35
CA CYS A 8 5.02 -10.05 -19.69
C CYS A 8 5.46 -8.89 -20.59
N SER A 9 5.64 -9.14 -21.88
CA SER A 9 5.57 -8.02 -22.83
C SER A 9 4.14 -7.54 -22.81
N TRP A 10 3.92 -6.25 -22.53
CA TRP A 10 2.67 -5.58 -22.89
C TRP A 10 2.50 -5.72 -24.40
N SER A 11 1.90 -6.80 -24.87
CA SER A 11 1.53 -6.92 -26.27
C SER A 11 0.45 -5.88 -26.51
N ASP A 12 0.53 -5.16 -27.62
CA ASP A 12 -0.40 -4.07 -27.99
C ASP A 12 -1.88 -4.51 -28.15
N ALA A 13 -2.24 -5.74 -27.77
CA ALA A 13 -3.55 -6.38 -27.97
C ALA A 13 -4.29 -6.83 -26.68
N CYS A 14 -3.87 -6.43 -25.47
CA CYS A 14 -4.55 -6.91 -24.24
C CYS A 14 -5.80 -6.07 -23.87
N GLU A 15 -6.95 -6.74 -23.65
CA GLU A 15 -8.21 -6.15 -23.11
C GLU A 15 -8.21 -6.02 -21.58
N PHE A 16 -7.19 -6.54 -20.92
CA PHE A 16 -7.06 -6.60 -19.46
C PHE A 16 -5.85 -5.81 -18.99
N TRP A 17 -5.95 -5.17 -17.82
CA TRP A 17 -4.84 -4.43 -17.21
C TRP A 17 -3.71 -5.35 -16.77
N GLY A 18 -4.05 -6.50 -16.19
CA GLY A 18 -3.08 -7.42 -15.64
C GLY A 18 -3.68 -8.77 -15.27
N VAL A 19 -2.79 -9.66 -14.83
CA VAL A 19 -3.09 -11.03 -14.42
C VAL A 19 -2.65 -11.20 -12.97
N TRP A 20 -3.57 -11.66 -12.12
CA TRP A 20 -3.24 -12.07 -10.75
C TRP A 20 -2.40 -13.34 -10.75
N ARG A 21 -1.39 -13.39 -9.89
CA ARG A 21 -0.53 -14.56 -9.69
C ARG A 21 -0.54 -14.97 -8.21
N SER A 22 -0.73 -16.26 -7.94
CA SER A 22 -0.54 -16.82 -6.60
C SER A 22 0.96 -16.91 -6.27
N LEU A 23 1.28 -16.71 -5.00
CA LEU A 23 2.62 -16.76 -4.42
C LEU A 23 2.77 -17.90 -3.41
N ASP A 24 1.85 -18.88 -3.42
CA ASP A 24 1.74 -19.95 -2.43
C ASP A 24 2.51 -21.24 -2.82
N ASP A 25 3.03 -21.31 -4.04
CA ASP A 25 3.50 -22.56 -4.66
C ASP A 25 5.03 -22.75 -4.60
N VAL A 26 5.59 -22.88 -3.40
CA VAL A 26 7.02 -23.24 -3.24
C VAL A 26 7.22 -24.31 -2.17
N SER A 27 7.87 -25.42 -2.55
CA SER A 27 8.29 -26.51 -1.67
C SER A 27 9.14 -25.98 -0.49
N GLU A 28 8.91 -26.50 0.72
CA GLU A 28 9.66 -26.13 1.95
C GLU A 28 9.41 -24.70 2.49
N SER A 29 8.18 -24.19 2.33
CA SER A 29 7.74 -22.88 2.81
C SER A 29 6.93 -22.95 4.12
N ILE A 30 7.07 -21.94 4.98
CA ILE A 30 6.23 -21.74 6.19
C ILE A 30 5.19 -20.67 5.87
N LEU A 31 4.06 -21.10 5.29
CA LEU A 31 2.98 -20.20 4.87
C LEU A 31 2.24 -19.60 6.08
N PRO A 32 1.75 -18.35 5.99
CA PRO A 32 0.83 -17.81 6.97
C PRO A 32 -0.47 -18.62 7.00
N ALA A 33 -0.99 -18.83 8.20
CA ALA A 33 -2.36 -19.33 8.38
C ALA A 33 -3.40 -18.31 7.90
N ALA A 34 -4.63 -18.78 7.65
CA ALA A 34 -5.76 -17.96 7.26
C ALA A 34 -6.04 -16.88 8.31
N ARG A 35 -6.17 -15.62 7.89
CA ARG A 35 -6.29 -14.49 8.83
C ARG A 35 -6.95 -13.25 8.22
N VAL A 36 -7.60 -12.48 9.09
CA VAL A 36 -8.14 -11.14 8.81
C VAL A 36 -7.50 -10.08 9.69
N GLY A 37 -7.64 -8.81 9.33
CA GLY A 37 -7.27 -7.70 10.20
C GLY A 37 -5.77 -7.60 10.47
N HIS A 38 -4.93 -8.12 9.57
CA HIS A 38 -3.48 -8.08 9.69
C HIS A 38 -2.91 -7.00 8.76
N THR A 39 -1.60 -6.76 8.87
CA THR A 39 -0.92 -5.77 8.02
C THR A 39 0.27 -6.41 7.33
N VAL A 40 0.60 -5.90 6.14
CA VAL A 40 1.76 -6.31 5.35
C VAL A 40 2.64 -5.11 5.00
N HIS A 41 3.96 -5.25 5.17
CA HIS A 41 4.95 -4.21 4.86
C HIS A 41 6.00 -4.69 3.88
N VAL A 42 6.52 -3.75 3.08
CA VAL A 42 7.67 -3.97 2.20
C VAL A 42 8.96 -3.52 2.90
N TRP A 43 10.01 -4.34 2.81
CA TRP A 43 11.31 -4.06 3.40
C TRP A 43 12.45 -4.32 2.40
N TYR A 44 13.42 -3.41 2.35
CA TYR A 44 14.62 -3.50 1.50
C TYR A 44 15.89 -3.58 2.38
N PRO A 45 16.25 -4.74 2.95
CA PRO A 45 17.29 -4.86 3.98
C PRO A 45 18.69 -4.41 3.55
N SER A 46 19.06 -4.57 2.27
CA SER A 46 20.34 -4.12 1.73
C SER A 46 20.20 -3.69 0.27
N LYS A 47 21.07 -2.80 -0.20
CA LYS A 47 21.18 -2.44 -1.63
C LYS A 47 21.62 -3.63 -2.51
N LEU A 48 22.22 -4.66 -1.92
CA LEU A 48 22.74 -5.85 -2.62
C LEU A 48 21.64 -6.81 -3.09
N TYR A 49 20.43 -6.72 -2.52
CA TYR A 49 19.26 -7.48 -2.95
C TYR A 49 18.24 -6.49 -3.51
N GLU A 50 18.27 -6.26 -4.83
CA GLU A 50 17.34 -5.35 -5.52
C GLU A 50 15.86 -5.77 -5.43
N GLN A 51 15.57 -6.88 -4.73
CA GLN A 51 14.25 -7.45 -4.52
C GLN A 51 13.80 -7.23 -3.06
N PRO A 52 12.54 -6.82 -2.84
CA PRO A 52 12.03 -6.61 -1.50
C PRO A 52 11.73 -7.92 -0.75
N ILE A 53 11.60 -7.77 0.56
CA ILE A 53 10.96 -8.73 1.46
C ILE A 53 9.58 -8.18 1.82
N LEU A 54 8.57 -9.05 1.88
CA LEU A 54 7.26 -8.70 2.45
C LEU A 54 7.12 -9.29 3.85
N LEU A 55 6.59 -8.50 4.78
CA LEU A 55 6.43 -8.86 6.19
C LEU A 55 4.96 -8.84 6.58
N ILE A 56 4.41 -9.97 6.99
CA ILE A 56 3.04 -10.10 7.50
C ILE A 56 3.07 -10.17 9.01
N LEU A 57 2.28 -9.34 9.68
CA LEU A 57 2.20 -9.30 11.14
C LEU A 57 0.75 -9.24 11.65
N GLY A 58 0.52 -9.98 12.75
CA GLY A 58 -0.74 -10.01 13.46
C GLY A 58 -1.87 -10.67 12.64
N GLY A 59 -3.08 -10.21 12.92
CA GLY A 59 -4.33 -10.76 12.42
C GLY A 59 -4.96 -11.74 13.39
N ALA A 60 -6.15 -12.19 13.03
CA ALA A 60 -6.86 -13.22 13.77
C ALA A 60 -7.62 -14.18 12.85
N ASP A 61 -7.93 -15.33 13.41
CA ASP A 61 -8.93 -16.27 12.92
C ASP A 61 -9.93 -16.55 14.06
N PRO A 62 -10.93 -17.44 13.88
CA PRO A 62 -11.85 -17.81 14.96
C PRO A 62 -11.17 -18.45 16.20
N ALA A 63 -9.95 -18.96 16.09
CA ALA A 63 -9.21 -19.55 17.21
C ALA A 63 -8.42 -18.50 18.02
N GLY A 64 -8.05 -17.38 17.42
CA GLY A 64 -7.51 -16.22 18.13
C GLY A 64 -6.56 -15.38 17.30
N THR A 65 -5.78 -14.54 18.00
CA THR A 65 -4.81 -13.63 17.37
C THR A 65 -3.49 -14.32 17.07
N PHE A 66 -2.90 -13.97 15.95
CA PHE A 66 -1.57 -14.38 15.52
C PHE A 66 -0.50 -13.44 16.06
N ASN A 67 0.65 -13.98 16.42
CA ASN A 67 1.72 -13.23 17.06
C ASN A 67 3.12 -13.54 16.48
N GLU A 68 3.12 -14.33 15.41
CA GLU A 68 4.23 -14.55 14.52
C GLU A 68 4.35 -13.44 13.46
N VAL A 69 5.53 -13.36 12.85
CA VAL A 69 5.79 -12.51 11.68
C VAL A 69 6.28 -13.38 10.55
N HIS A 70 5.52 -13.41 9.46
CA HIS A 70 5.89 -14.14 8.25
C HIS A 70 6.69 -13.26 7.31
N VAL A 71 7.64 -13.88 6.62
CA VAL A 71 8.62 -13.23 5.75
C VAL A 71 8.49 -13.87 4.38
N TYR A 72 8.15 -13.08 3.36
CA TYR A 72 8.16 -13.51 1.97
C TYR A 72 9.32 -12.87 1.23
N GLU A 73 10.22 -13.70 0.71
CA GLU A 73 11.32 -13.25 -0.10
C GLU A 73 10.92 -13.23 -1.59
N VAL A 74 10.84 -12.04 -2.20
CA VAL A 74 10.43 -11.93 -3.60
C VAL A 74 11.46 -12.56 -4.56
N SER A 75 12.76 -12.45 -4.25
CA SER A 75 13.85 -13.03 -5.07
C SER A 75 13.78 -14.55 -5.17
N THR A 76 13.45 -15.24 -4.08
CA THR A 76 13.42 -16.71 -4.01
C THR A 76 12.01 -17.28 -4.03
N SER A 77 11.00 -16.41 -3.96
CA SER A 77 9.58 -16.76 -3.81
C SER A 77 9.30 -17.63 -2.57
N LYS A 78 10.14 -17.53 -1.53
CA LYS A 78 10.05 -18.42 -0.37
C LYS A 78 9.40 -17.73 0.83
N TRP A 79 8.55 -18.48 1.53
CA TRP A 79 8.02 -18.08 2.83
C TRP A 79 8.84 -18.65 3.98
N THR A 80 9.23 -17.78 4.90
CA THR A 80 9.85 -18.12 6.18
C THR A 80 9.14 -17.37 7.32
N GLN A 81 9.63 -17.55 8.55
CA GLN A 81 9.13 -16.85 9.72
C GLN A 81 10.30 -16.12 10.40
N ALA A 82 10.05 -14.89 10.83
CA ALA A 82 11.03 -14.13 11.59
C ALA A 82 11.30 -14.78 12.96
N THR A 83 12.53 -14.63 13.45
CA THR A 83 12.88 -15.06 14.81
C THR A 83 12.51 -13.96 15.79
N ILE A 84 11.69 -14.31 16.78
CA ILE A 84 11.13 -13.37 17.76
C ILE A 84 11.50 -13.85 19.18
N PRO A 85 12.10 -13.00 20.04
CA PRO A 85 12.31 -13.32 21.44
C PRO A 85 10.97 -13.66 22.12
N LYS A 86 10.95 -14.71 22.95
CA LYS A 86 9.72 -15.28 23.51
C LYS A 86 8.92 -14.27 24.34
N GLU A 87 9.63 -13.37 25.00
CA GLU A 87 9.10 -12.26 25.80
C GLU A 87 8.40 -11.19 24.96
N LEU A 88 8.75 -11.04 23.67
CA LEU A 88 8.17 -10.05 22.77
C LEU A 88 6.96 -10.58 22.02
N SER A 89 6.93 -11.88 21.75
CA SER A 89 5.90 -12.53 20.94
C SER A 89 4.46 -12.20 21.40
N PRO A 90 4.08 -12.23 22.69
CA PRO A 90 2.72 -11.86 23.11
C PRO A 90 2.29 -10.43 22.74
N ALA A 91 3.22 -9.48 22.60
CA ALA A 91 2.89 -8.10 22.23
C ALA A 91 2.39 -7.97 20.78
N LEU A 92 2.75 -8.91 19.91
CA LEU A 92 2.37 -8.93 18.50
C LEU A 92 0.96 -9.51 18.26
N GLY A 93 0.40 -10.21 19.25
CA GLY A 93 -0.90 -10.87 19.18
C GLY A 93 -2.06 -9.88 19.16
N ARG A 94 -2.45 -9.42 17.96
CA ARG A 94 -3.57 -8.49 17.76
C ARG A 94 -4.09 -8.52 16.32
N TYR A 95 -5.30 -8.01 16.11
CA TYR A 95 -5.93 -7.84 14.80
C TYR A 95 -6.59 -6.46 14.72
N GLU A 96 -6.93 -6.05 13.50
CA GLU A 96 -7.47 -4.72 13.16
C GLU A 96 -6.62 -3.54 13.67
N HIS A 97 -5.33 -3.80 13.88
CA HIS A 97 -4.35 -2.76 14.17
C HIS A 97 -3.98 -2.01 12.90
N THR A 98 -3.45 -0.81 13.08
CA THR A 98 -2.65 -0.18 12.02
C THR A 98 -1.18 -0.36 12.31
N SER A 99 -0.36 -0.42 11.28
CA SER A 99 1.07 -0.39 11.43
C SER A 99 1.75 0.27 10.24
N VAL A 100 2.94 0.77 10.49
CA VAL A 100 3.72 1.56 9.54
C VAL A 100 5.19 1.20 9.64
N PHE A 101 5.91 1.30 8.53
CA PHE A 101 7.32 0.96 8.48
C PHE A 101 8.20 2.20 8.33
N LEU A 102 8.97 2.49 9.37
CA LEU A 102 9.80 3.67 9.54
C LEU A 102 11.25 3.40 9.17
N HIS A 103 11.86 4.35 8.44
CA HIS A 103 13.30 4.40 8.15
C HIS A 103 13.91 3.08 7.62
N ASN A 104 13.08 2.23 7.00
CA ASN A 104 13.46 0.90 6.51
C ASN A 104 14.07 -0.02 7.60
N LYS A 105 13.71 0.20 8.87
CA LYS A 105 14.32 -0.48 10.04
C LYS A 105 13.37 -0.78 11.19
N GLU A 106 12.24 -0.08 11.30
CA GLU A 106 11.37 -0.18 12.47
C GLU A 106 9.91 -0.26 12.04
N ILE A 107 9.15 -1.23 12.54
CA ILE A 107 7.69 -1.28 12.38
C ILE A 107 7.07 -0.68 13.64
N VAL A 108 6.24 0.35 13.48
CA VAL A 108 5.39 0.89 14.54
C VAL A 108 3.98 0.36 14.36
N VAL A 109 3.39 -0.16 15.43
CA VAL A 109 2.03 -0.68 15.47
C VAL A 109 1.24 0.13 16.48
N PHE A 110 0.02 0.53 16.09
CA PHE A 110 -0.89 1.29 16.94
C PHE A 110 -2.26 0.63 17.01
N GLY A 111 -2.78 0.52 18.24
CA GLY A 111 -4.12 0.02 18.51
C GLY A 111 -4.31 -1.45 18.15
N GLY A 112 -5.44 -1.74 17.50
CA GLY A 112 -5.94 -3.09 17.25
C GLY A 112 -6.75 -3.64 18.41
N ALA A 113 -7.04 -4.93 18.38
CA ALA A 113 -7.82 -5.60 19.40
C ALA A 113 -7.26 -6.99 19.73
N THR A 114 -7.62 -7.48 20.91
CA THR A 114 -7.51 -8.89 21.31
C THR A 114 -8.88 -9.40 21.73
N LYS A 115 -8.94 -10.65 22.19
CA LYS A 115 -10.15 -11.20 22.85
C LYS A 115 -10.58 -10.40 24.09
N ASP A 116 -9.66 -9.66 24.71
CA ASP A 116 -9.91 -8.89 25.93
C ASP A 116 -10.43 -7.47 25.62
N GLY A 117 -10.41 -7.05 24.35
CA GLY A 117 -10.95 -5.77 23.88
C GLY A 117 -9.97 -4.97 23.01
N PRO A 118 -10.37 -3.74 22.63
CA PRO A 118 -9.56 -2.84 21.83
C PRO A 118 -8.37 -2.27 22.63
N LEU A 119 -7.26 -2.07 21.95
CA LEU A 119 -6.00 -1.56 22.47
C LEU A 119 -5.78 -0.10 22.01
N ASP A 120 -4.99 0.65 22.77
CA ASP A 120 -4.61 2.03 22.49
C ASP A 120 -3.10 2.25 22.58
N GLU A 121 -2.30 1.18 22.71
CA GLU A 121 -0.85 1.27 22.86
C GLU A 121 -0.14 1.50 21.53
N ILE A 122 1.04 2.13 21.59
CA ILE A 122 2.01 2.19 20.49
C ILE A 122 3.17 1.27 20.87
N ILE A 123 3.41 0.29 20.01
CA ILE A 123 4.56 -0.61 20.11
C ILE A 123 5.43 -0.46 18.86
N SER A 124 6.75 -0.51 19.04
CA SER A 124 7.68 -0.48 17.91
C SER A 124 8.64 -1.65 17.93
N PHE A 125 8.95 -2.18 16.75
CA PHE A 125 9.79 -3.35 16.56
C PHE A 125 10.95 -3.03 15.64
N GLN A 126 12.17 -3.17 16.15
CA GLN A 126 13.37 -3.02 15.33
C GLN A 126 13.68 -4.33 14.60
N LEU A 127 13.82 -4.24 13.28
CA LEU A 127 14.17 -5.35 12.41
C LEU A 127 15.67 -5.36 12.13
N CYS A 128 16.22 -6.56 12.02
CA CYS A 128 17.56 -6.81 11.54
C CYS A 128 17.55 -8.06 10.64
N ALA A 129 18.40 -8.07 9.63
CA ALA A 129 18.66 -9.23 8.77
C ALA A 129 20.17 -9.37 8.60
N ASP A 130 20.65 -10.60 8.53
CA ASP A 130 22.02 -10.91 8.14
C ASP A 130 22.22 -10.55 6.66
N GLU A 131 23.31 -9.85 6.34
CA GLU A 131 23.63 -9.49 4.95
C GLU A 131 23.89 -10.72 4.09
N GLU A 132 24.41 -11.82 4.65
CA GLU A 132 24.73 -13.04 3.91
C GLU A 132 23.50 -13.92 3.65
N ASN A 133 22.47 -13.89 4.51
CA ASN A 133 21.25 -14.70 4.38
C ASN A 133 20.02 -13.96 4.92
N PRO A 134 19.54 -12.87 4.28
CA PRO A 134 18.60 -11.93 4.87
C PRO A 134 17.23 -12.51 5.25
N THR A 135 16.81 -13.64 4.68
CA THR A 135 15.42 -14.14 4.78
C THR A 135 15.26 -15.25 5.80
N SER A 136 16.34 -15.98 6.10
CA SER A 136 16.39 -16.92 7.22
C SER A 136 16.91 -16.27 8.51
N SER A 137 17.20 -14.97 8.47
CA SER A 137 17.81 -14.20 9.56
C SER A 137 17.03 -12.93 9.91
N VAL A 138 15.76 -12.81 9.50
CA VAL A 138 14.95 -11.68 9.97
C VAL A 138 14.72 -11.86 11.46
N HIS A 139 15.28 -10.94 12.24
CA HIS A 139 15.20 -10.91 13.69
C HIS A 139 14.42 -9.69 14.14
N ILE A 140 13.45 -9.90 15.04
CA ILE A 140 12.86 -8.82 15.84
C ILE A 140 13.72 -8.65 17.08
N LEU A 141 14.46 -7.56 17.16
CA LEU A 141 15.49 -7.39 18.18
C LEU A 141 14.93 -6.81 19.49
N ARG A 142 13.93 -5.94 19.38
CA ARG A 142 13.43 -5.12 20.48
C ARG A 142 11.97 -4.78 20.26
N CYS A 143 11.22 -4.70 21.36
CA CYS A 143 9.89 -4.11 21.41
C CYS A 143 9.93 -2.96 22.41
N ASP A 144 9.74 -1.74 21.95
CA ASP A 144 9.50 -0.62 22.85
C ASP A 144 8.00 -0.39 22.97
N ARG A 145 7.53 -0.20 24.21
CA ARG A 145 6.15 0.16 24.49
C ARG A 145 6.11 1.59 24.96
N THR A 146 5.40 2.41 24.21
CA THR A 146 5.16 3.80 24.58
C THR A 146 3.68 3.95 24.92
N PRO A 147 3.34 4.48 26.11
CA PRO A 147 1.97 4.90 26.34
C PRO A 147 1.62 5.87 25.23
N SER A 148 0.56 5.60 24.47
CA SER A 148 0.25 6.42 23.30
C SER A 148 0.03 7.88 23.68
N ARG A 149 -0.40 8.17 24.93
CA ARG A 149 -0.88 9.50 25.35
C ARG A 149 -1.98 10.03 24.44
N PHE A 150 -2.59 9.14 23.66
CA PHE A 150 -3.68 9.47 22.77
C PHE A 150 -4.89 9.83 23.64
N GLN A 151 -5.37 11.06 23.51
CA GLN A 151 -6.35 11.63 24.45
C GLN A 151 -7.80 11.14 24.21
N HIS A 152 -7.98 10.14 23.34
CA HIS A 152 -9.28 9.59 22.97
C HIS A 152 -9.33 8.09 23.25
N GLY A 153 -10.54 7.54 23.38
CA GLY A 153 -10.74 6.12 23.65
C GLY A 153 -10.15 5.19 22.58
N SER A 154 -9.88 3.94 22.98
CA SER A 154 -9.38 2.87 22.10
C SER A 154 -10.25 2.72 20.86
N ARG A 155 -9.61 2.43 19.72
CA ARG A 155 -10.28 2.29 18.43
C ARG A 155 -9.58 1.27 17.53
N THR A 156 -10.33 0.57 16.70
CA THR A 156 -9.78 -0.27 15.63
C THR A 156 -9.51 0.59 14.39
N GLN A 157 -8.43 0.28 13.67
CA GLN A 157 -7.91 1.15 12.61
C GLN A 157 -7.51 0.36 11.37
N HIS A 158 -8.15 -0.77 11.13
CA HIS A 158 -7.84 -1.61 10.00
C HIS A 158 -7.91 -0.81 8.69
N SER A 159 -6.77 -0.69 7.99
CA SER A 159 -6.60 0.09 6.75
C SER A 159 -6.85 1.62 6.85
N CYS A 160 -6.91 2.17 8.08
CA CYS A 160 -7.29 3.57 8.36
C CYS A 160 -6.10 4.46 8.80
N ALA A 161 -4.85 4.11 8.45
CA ALA A 161 -3.71 4.98 8.76
C ALA A 161 -2.60 4.89 7.71
N CYS A 162 -1.80 5.95 7.61
CA CYS A 162 -0.69 6.05 6.67
C CYS A 162 0.44 6.93 7.23
N LEU A 163 1.61 6.90 6.58
CA LEU A 163 2.72 7.80 6.88
C LEU A 163 2.75 9.01 5.96
N THR A 164 3.17 10.14 6.52
CA THR A 164 3.64 11.30 5.75
C THR A 164 5.08 11.10 5.26
N GLU A 165 5.55 12.00 4.41
CA GLU A 165 6.95 12.09 3.96
C GLU A 165 7.96 12.40 5.08
N PHE A 166 7.46 12.70 6.29
CA PHE A 166 8.26 12.96 7.48
C PHE A 166 8.09 11.87 8.55
N ASP A 167 7.62 10.67 8.19
CA ASP A 167 7.45 9.54 9.11
C ASP A 167 6.42 9.84 10.23
N GLN A 168 5.38 10.62 9.92
CA GLN A 168 4.31 10.91 10.86
C GLN A 168 3.10 10.04 10.54
N LEU A 169 2.55 9.38 11.55
CA LEU A 169 1.37 8.53 11.42
C LEU A 169 0.11 9.41 11.46
N ILE A 170 -0.69 9.35 10.39
CA ILE A 170 -1.98 10.05 10.30
C ILE A 170 -3.11 9.07 10.62
N VAL A 171 -4.00 9.48 11.51
CA VAL A 171 -5.18 8.73 11.93
C VAL A 171 -6.42 9.61 11.78
N PHE A 172 -7.46 9.07 11.17
CA PHE A 172 -8.77 9.73 11.07
C PHE A 172 -9.88 8.71 11.33
N SER A 173 -10.87 9.09 12.13
CA SER A 173 -12.01 8.22 12.49
C SER A 173 -11.55 6.86 13.08
N GLY A 174 -12.24 5.74 12.77
CA GLY A 174 -11.95 4.39 13.25
C GLY A 174 -13.17 3.68 13.85
N GLY A 175 -13.01 2.39 14.15
CA GLY A 175 -14.05 1.56 14.75
C GLY A 175 -14.05 1.66 16.28
N GLY A 176 -15.23 1.72 16.89
CA GLY A 176 -15.45 1.56 18.32
C GLY A 176 -15.79 0.11 18.66
N MET A 177 -16.77 -0.09 19.55
CA MET A 177 -17.28 -1.43 19.87
C MET A 177 -18.35 -1.86 18.86
N GLY A 178 -18.18 -3.04 18.25
CA GLY A 178 -19.13 -3.55 17.26
C GLY A 178 -19.08 -2.76 15.96
N SER A 179 -20.24 -2.51 15.34
CA SER A 179 -20.36 -1.75 14.08
C SER A 179 -20.45 -0.23 14.26
N GLN A 180 -20.08 0.27 15.44
CA GLN A 180 -20.18 1.70 15.77
C GLN A 180 -18.86 2.42 15.46
N PRO A 181 -18.85 3.47 14.61
CA PRO A 181 -17.66 4.28 14.44
C PRO A 181 -17.38 5.12 15.70
N VAL A 182 -16.14 5.54 15.88
CA VAL A 182 -15.82 6.57 16.89
C VAL A 182 -16.36 7.93 16.42
N PRO A 183 -17.02 8.73 17.27
CA PRO A 183 -17.62 10.02 16.86
C PRO A 183 -16.59 11.14 16.62
N ASP A 184 -15.30 10.82 16.68
CA ASP A 184 -14.19 11.74 16.58
C ASP A 184 -13.86 12.06 15.11
N LEU A 185 -14.11 13.31 14.72
CA LEU A 185 -13.86 13.85 13.37
C LEU A 185 -12.50 14.55 13.23
N GLN A 186 -11.66 14.52 14.27
CA GLN A 186 -10.36 15.15 14.21
C GLN A 186 -9.36 14.27 13.44
N VAL A 187 -8.43 14.93 12.77
CA VAL A 187 -7.28 14.26 12.14
C VAL A 187 -6.13 14.32 13.13
N HIS A 188 -5.70 13.15 13.57
CA HIS A 188 -4.62 13.00 14.54
C HIS A 188 -3.33 12.67 13.83
N MET A 189 -2.25 13.30 14.26
CA MET A 189 -0.90 13.07 13.75
C MET A 189 0.03 12.70 14.90
N TYR A 190 0.59 11.51 14.84
CA TYR A 190 1.66 11.08 15.72
C TYR A 190 3.01 11.28 15.03
N ASP A 191 3.83 12.17 15.58
CA ASP A 191 5.19 12.39 15.10
C ASP A 191 6.14 11.42 15.81
N THR A 192 6.74 10.52 15.03
CA THR A 192 7.59 9.43 15.52
C THR A 192 8.93 9.90 16.07
N VAL A 193 9.39 11.09 15.68
CA VAL A 193 10.65 11.69 16.17
C VAL A 193 10.43 12.34 17.53
N THR A 194 9.33 13.06 17.70
CA THR A 194 9.00 13.74 18.96
C THR A 194 8.23 12.84 19.94
N ASN A 195 7.72 11.70 19.48
CA ASN A 195 6.88 10.77 20.24
C ASN A 195 5.68 11.51 20.87
N ALA A 196 4.96 12.26 20.05
CA ALA A 196 3.85 13.09 20.49
C ALA A 196 2.71 13.11 19.47
N TRP A 197 1.48 13.08 19.99
CA TRP A 197 0.29 13.34 19.19
C TRP A 197 0.01 14.83 19.09
N SER A 198 -0.49 15.22 17.93
CA SER A 198 -1.05 16.53 17.65
C SER A 198 -2.34 16.38 16.86
N ILE A 199 -3.23 17.37 16.97
CA ILE A 199 -4.43 17.46 16.14
C ILE A 199 -4.11 18.39 14.99
N ILE A 200 -4.39 17.94 13.77
CA ILE A 200 -4.24 18.75 12.57
C ILE A 200 -5.47 19.66 12.44
N PRO A 201 -5.31 20.99 12.47
CA PRO A 201 -6.41 21.90 12.17
C PRO A 201 -6.86 21.71 10.71
N ALA A 202 -8.06 21.16 10.53
CA ALA A 202 -8.66 20.93 9.22
C ALA A 202 -9.90 21.81 9.02
N ALA A 203 -9.96 22.49 7.88
CA ALA A 203 -11.13 23.22 7.40
C ALA A 203 -11.91 22.38 6.36
N GLY A 204 -13.04 22.91 5.88
CA GLY A 204 -13.92 22.22 4.94
C GLY A 204 -14.88 21.24 5.63
N SER A 205 -15.54 20.40 4.84
CA SER A 205 -16.47 19.39 5.33
C SER A 205 -15.77 18.03 5.34
N PRO A 206 -15.40 17.48 6.51
CA PRO A 206 -14.82 16.15 6.59
C PRO A 206 -15.87 15.07 6.25
N PRO A 207 -15.43 13.85 5.88
CA PRO A 207 -16.30 12.69 5.86
C PRO A 207 -16.95 12.47 7.24
N CYS A 208 -18.13 11.86 7.26
CA CYS A 208 -18.78 11.47 8.52
C CYS A 208 -17.96 10.41 9.29
N PRO A 209 -18.22 10.20 10.59
CA PRO A 209 -17.60 9.10 11.35
C PRO A 209 -17.82 7.76 10.67
N ARG A 210 -16.75 6.97 10.53
CA ARG A 210 -16.72 5.70 9.78
C ARG A 210 -15.52 4.82 10.12
N PHE A 211 -15.59 3.53 9.78
CA PHE A 211 -14.47 2.58 9.89
C PHE A 211 -14.38 1.71 8.63
N GLY A 212 -13.25 1.01 8.47
CA GLY A 212 -12.96 0.24 7.26
C GLY A 212 -12.85 1.09 5.99
N HIS A 213 -12.55 2.38 6.13
CA HIS A 213 -12.29 3.26 5.00
C HIS A 213 -10.82 3.14 4.58
N LEU A 214 -10.53 3.41 3.31
CA LEU A 214 -9.16 3.43 2.80
C LEU A 214 -8.55 4.81 3.05
N ILE A 215 -7.34 4.87 3.61
CA ILE A 215 -6.52 6.08 3.69
C ILE A 215 -5.21 5.89 2.93
N LEU A 216 -4.89 6.81 2.02
CA LEU A 216 -3.64 6.80 1.25
C LEU A 216 -2.97 8.18 1.23
N TYR A 217 -1.65 8.22 1.42
CA TYR A 217 -0.88 9.47 1.41
C TYR A 217 -0.04 9.63 0.15
N GLN A 218 -0.23 10.72 -0.57
CA GLN A 218 0.59 11.13 -1.69
C GLN A 218 1.59 12.22 -1.25
N PRO A 219 2.90 11.94 -1.22
CA PRO A 219 3.91 12.94 -0.91
C PRO A 219 4.01 14.05 -1.99
N PRO A 220 4.57 15.22 -1.66
CA PRO A 220 4.92 16.24 -2.66
C PRO A 220 6.05 15.74 -3.58
N LYS A 221 6.22 16.34 -4.77
CA LYS A 221 7.34 16.01 -5.68
C LYS A 221 8.71 16.36 -5.08
N SER A 222 8.78 17.49 -4.38
CA SER A 222 10.01 17.97 -3.78
C SER A 222 9.97 17.72 -2.29
N HIS A 223 10.88 16.86 -1.83
CA HIS A 223 11.20 16.73 -0.41
C HIS A 223 12.12 17.90 -0.02
N SER A 224 11.57 19.11 0.12
CA SER A 224 12.33 20.15 0.81
C SER A 224 12.56 19.66 2.24
N ARG A 225 13.82 19.60 2.70
CA ARG A 225 14.11 19.45 4.13
C ARG A 225 13.50 20.64 4.85
N CYS A 226 12.28 20.46 5.32
CA CYS A 226 11.57 21.47 6.06
C CYS A 226 11.86 21.20 7.53
N GLU A 227 12.54 22.15 8.18
CA GLU A 227 12.86 22.04 9.61
C GLU A 227 11.58 21.96 10.46
N ASP A 228 10.46 22.47 9.93
CA ASP A 228 9.14 22.45 10.57
C ASP A 228 8.49 21.05 10.62
N ARG A 229 8.96 20.08 9.82
CA ARG A 229 8.39 18.73 9.65
C ARG A 229 6.87 18.74 9.45
N LEU A 230 6.34 19.77 8.81
CA LEU A 230 4.93 19.87 8.50
C LEU A 230 4.64 19.13 7.18
N PRO A 231 3.67 18.22 7.12
CA PRO A 231 3.39 17.48 5.88
C PRO A 231 2.95 18.44 4.76
N ARG A 232 3.38 18.15 3.54
CA ARG A 232 3.09 18.94 2.32
C ARG A 232 2.37 18.11 1.25
N GLY A 233 2.01 16.87 1.55
CA GLY A 233 1.35 15.93 0.65
C GLY A 233 -0.17 16.08 0.60
N ARG A 234 -0.82 15.00 0.22
CA ARG A 234 -2.28 14.87 0.08
C ARG A 234 -2.75 13.56 0.67
N LEU A 235 -3.83 13.60 1.45
CA LEU A 235 -4.48 12.39 1.98
C LEU A 235 -5.73 12.10 1.16
N PHE A 236 -5.85 10.88 0.66
CA PHE A 236 -7.08 10.38 0.05
C PHE A 236 -7.84 9.49 1.03
N VAL A 237 -9.14 9.68 1.12
CA VAL A 237 -10.05 8.87 1.95
C VAL A 237 -11.20 8.36 1.09
N HIS A 238 -11.40 7.05 1.04
CA HIS A 238 -12.48 6.44 0.27
C HIS A 238 -13.34 5.50 1.11
N GLY A 239 -14.66 5.64 0.95
CA GLY A 239 -15.67 4.72 1.47
C GLY A 239 -15.62 4.55 2.99
N GLY A 240 -15.81 3.31 3.44
CA GLY A 240 -16.01 2.92 4.84
C GLY A 240 -17.47 2.65 5.16
N MET A 241 -17.74 2.39 6.43
CA MET A 241 -19.09 2.18 6.92
C MET A 241 -19.32 2.80 8.29
N ALA A 242 -20.59 3.04 8.61
CA ALA A 242 -21.09 3.41 9.92
C ALA A 242 -22.40 2.67 10.15
N GLU A 243 -22.47 1.87 11.22
CA GLU A 243 -23.63 1.02 11.49
C GLU A 243 -23.95 0.10 10.30
N ASP A 244 -25.11 0.28 9.66
CA ASP A 244 -25.58 -0.49 8.51
C ASP A 244 -25.40 0.25 7.17
N GLU A 245 -24.77 1.42 7.18
CA GLU A 245 -24.53 2.25 6.00
C GLU A 245 -23.09 2.11 5.51
N TYR A 246 -22.95 1.89 4.20
CA TYR A 246 -21.67 1.92 3.48
C TYR A 246 -21.58 3.20 2.67
N PHE A 247 -20.36 3.71 2.50
CA PHE A 247 -20.07 4.93 1.74
C PHE A 247 -19.25 4.64 0.48
N ASP A 248 -19.47 5.43 -0.58
CA ASP A 248 -18.71 5.50 -1.85
C ASP A 248 -18.15 6.90 -2.13
N ASP A 249 -18.27 7.80 -1.15
CA ASP A 249 -17.68 9.13 -1.21
C ASP A 249 -16.14 9.05 -1.25
N PHE A 250 -15.54 10.08 -1.86
CA PHE A 250 -14.10 10.15 -2.05
C PHE A 250 -13.58 11.53 -1.68
N TYR A 251 -12.78 11.60 -0.63
CA TYR A 251 -12.28 12.84 -0.08
C TYR A 251 -10.78 13.01 -0.28
N LEU A 252 -10.39 14.28 -0.39
CA LEU A 252 -9.01 14.74 -0.39
C LEU A 252 -8.83 15.70 0.80
N LEU A 253 -7.83 15.43 1.64
CA LEU A 253 -7.31 16.39 2.61
C LEU A 253 -5.99 16.94 2.08
N ASP A 254 -5.98 18.21 1.69
CA ASP A 254 -4.81 18.86 1.11
C ASP A 254 -4.02 19.62 2.20
N PHE A 255 -2.74 19.24 2.37
CA PHE A 255 -1.82 19.87 3.32
C PHE A 255 -1.06 21.07 2.74
N SER A 256 -1.30 21.47 1.48
CA SER A 256 -0.52 22.52 0.81
C SER A 256 -0.93 23.97 1.15
N ASN A 257 -2.05 24.19 1.84
CA ASN A 257 -2.56 25.52 2.23
C ASN A 257 -1.92 26.05 3.53
N LEU A 258 -0.59 26.02 3.61
CA LEU A 258 0.14 26.39 4.82
C LEU A 258 0.50 27.86 4.83
N SER A 259 0.15 28.55 5.92
CA SER A 259 0.80 29.82 6.26
C SER A 259 2.16 29.54 6.89
N GLU A 260 3.08 30.51 6.82
CA GLU A 260 4.54 30.38 7.01
C GLU A 260 5.01 29.40 8.12
N ASP A 261 4.26 29.18 9.22
CA ASP A 261 4.58 28.18 10.25
C ASP A 261 3.36 27.43 10.85
N THR A 262 2.21 27.35 10.17
CA THR A 262 1.01 26.69 10.74
C THR A 262 0.45 25.61 9.84
N LEU A 263 0.36 24.40 10.38
CA LEU A 263 -0.34 23.30 9.73
C LEU A 263 -1.82 23.64 9.58
N ARG A 264 -2.28 23.74 8.33
CA ARG A 264 -3.70 23.84 7.99
C ARG A 264 -3.96 22.90 6.83
N ALA A 265 -4.89 21.99 7.05
CA ALA A 265 -5.37 21.09 6.03
C ALA A 265 -6.78 21.48 5.61
N ASN A 266 -7.18 21.17 4.38
CA ASN A 266 -8.54 21.45 3.92
C ASN A 266 -9.17 20.21 3.27
N TRP A 267 -10.30 19.78 3.84
CA TRP A 267 -11.12 18.72 3.28
C TRP A 267 -11.81 19.18 2.01
N MET A 268 -11.84 18.29 1.02
CA MET A 268 -12.54 18.46 -0.24
C MET A 268 -13.19 17.14 -0.62
N ASP A 269 -14.49 17.17 -0.89
CA ASP A 269 -15.17 16.06 -1.55
C ASP A 269 -14.80 16.10 -3.04
N VAL A 270 -14.16 15.02 -3.51
CA VAL A 270 -13.71 14.86 -4.89
C VAL A 270 -14.90 14.46 -5.79
N SER A 271 -15.93 13.84 -5.23
CA SER A 271 -17.11 13.36 -5.97
C SER A 271 -18.02 14.50 -6.44
N GLU A 272 -18.12 15.59 -5.69
CA GLU A 272 -19.01 16.72 -5.99
C GLU A 272 -18.49 17.65 -7.10
N ARG A 273 -17.23 17.50 -7.53
CA ARG A 273 -16.61 18.39 -8.53
C ARG A 273 -16.70 17.85 -9.95
N SER A 274 -17.91 17.92 -10.52
CA SER A 274 -18.20 17.64 -11.93
C SER A 274 -17.39 18.50 -12.92
N GLU A 275 -16.91 19.68 -12.52
CA GLU A 275 -16.18 20.63 -13.39
C GLU A 275 -14.75 20.18 -13.75
N TRP A 276 -14.17 19.19 -13.07
CA TRP A 276 -12.81 18.70 -13.33
C TRP A 276 -12.76 17.47 -14.25
N ALA A 277 -13.91 16.82 -14.49
CA ALA A 277 -14.04 15.58 -15.26
C ALA A 277 -13.70 15.71 -16.77
N PHE A 278 -13.33 16.90 -17.25
CA PHE A 278 -13.01 17.17 -18.64
C PHE A 278 -11.54 17.55 -18.87
N GLY A 279 -10.62 17.02 -18.06
CA GLY A 279 -9.18 17.11 -18.32
C GLY A 279 -8.76 16.32 -19.57
N SER A 280 -8.13 17.01 -20.53
CA SER A 280 -7.46 16.40 -21.69
C SER A 280 -6.48 15.29 -21.24
N LEU A 281 -6.55 14.12 -21.88
CA LEU A 281 -5.64 12.97 -21.69
C LEU A 281 -4.15 13.35 -21.85
N GLU A 282 -3.86 14.49 -22.50
CA GLU A 282 -2.52 15.08 -22.59
C GLU A 282 -1.87 15.36 -21.23
N ARG A 283 -2.66 15.40 -20.14
CA ARG A 283 -2.16 15.62 -18.76
C ARG A 283 -1.85 14.34 -17.99
N VAL A 284 -2.21 13.16 -18.50
CA VAL A 284 -1.88 11.86 -17.90
C VAL A 284 -0.73 11.24 -18.68
N ASN A 285 0.14 10.52 -17.96
CA ASN A 285 1.30 9.87 -18.57
C ASN A 285 0.86 8.97 -19.75
N PRO A 286 1.40 9.17 -20.97
CA PRO A 286 0.94 8.50 -22.19
C PRO A 286 0.87 6.97 -22.10
N ARG A 287 1.71 6.34 -21.27
CA ARG A 287 1.70 4.88 -21.09
C ARG A 287 0.40 4.36 -20.45
N PHE A 288 -0.21 5.14 -19.56
CA PHE A 288 -1.44 4.74 -18.87
C PHE A 288 -2.70 5.15 -19.64
N ASN A 289 -2.58 6.14 -20.53
CA ASN A 289 -3.68 6.57 -21.40
C ASN A 289 -4.21 5.41 -22.25
N THR A 290 -3.33 4.60 -22.85
CA THR A 290 -3.75 3.48 -23.70
C THR A 290 -4.60 2.46 -22.96
N ILE A 291 -4.27 2.15 -21.69
CA ILE A 291 -5.03 1.16 -20.90
C ILE A 291 -6.34 1.77 -20.40
N LEU A 292 -6.30 3.01 -19.89
CA LEU A 292 -7.51 3.74 -19.46
C LEU A 292 -8.49 3.98 -20.62
N GLU A 293 -7.99 4.24 -21.83
CA GLU A 293 -8.79 4.35 -23.04
C GLU A 293 -9.47 3.02 -23.42
N ARG A 294 -8.76 1.89 -23.26
CA ARG A 294 -9.24 0.54 -23.61
C ARG A 294 -10.19 -0.08 -22.58
N CYS A 295 -10.00 0.21 -21.29
CA CYS A 295 -10.96 -0.20 -20.25
C CYS A 295 -12.33 0.48 -20.44
N GLY A 296 -12.42 1.44 -21.37
CA GLY A 296 -13.62 2.16 -21.71
C GLY A 296 -13.82 3.25 -20.69
N ARG A 297 -13.58 4.51 -21.08
CA ARG A 297 -14.25 5.61 -20.39
C ARG A 297 -15.74 5.39 -20.57
N SER A 298 -16.40 4.87 -19.54
CA SER A 298 -17.83 5.11 -19.41
C SER A 298 -18.01 6.62 -19.47
N SER A 299 -18.94 7.10 -20.28
CA SER A 299 -19.36 8.52 -20.25
C SER A 299 -19.76 8.96 -18.85
N ASP A 300 -20.07 8.01 -17.98
CA ASP A 300 -20.68 8.23 -16.68
C ASP A 300 -19.65 8.22 -15.54
N CYS A 301 -18.35 7.98 -15.81
CA CYS A 301 -17.26 7.97 -14.80
C CYS A 301 -17.66 7.29 -13.48
N THR A 302 -18.42 6.18 -13.56
CA THR A 302 -19.05 5.55 -12.39
C THR A 302 -17.95 5.00 -11.49
N GLY A 303 -17.87 5.57 -10.29
CA GLY A 303 -16.96 5.11 -9.25
C GLY A 303 -17.31 3.71 -8.72
N PRO A 304 -16.46 3.17 -7.84
CA PRO A 304 -16.78 1.96 -7.10
C PRO A 304 -18.10 2.13 -6.32
N CYS A 305 -18.85 1.04 -6.15
CA CYS A 305 -19.99 1.06 -5.24
C CYS A 305 -19.58 1.25 -3.78
N ALA A 306 -20.54 1.67 -2.95
CA ALA A 306 -20.35 1.90 -1.53
C ALA A 306 -19.81 0.66 -0.81
N ARG A 307 -18.70 0.82 -0.07
CA ARG A 307 -17.94 -0.30 0.49
C ARG A 307 -17.08 0.04 1.69
N ALA A 308 -16.75 -0.96 2.49
CA ALA A 308 -15.78 -0.89 3.59
C ALA A 308 -14.78 -2.05 3.53
N ALA A 309 -13.76 -2.02 4.39
CA ALA A 309 -12.75 -3.06 4.59
C ALA A 309 -12.05 -3.50 3.29
N HIS A 310 -11.89 -2.55 2.36
CA HIS A 310 -11.21 -2.72 1.08
C HIS A 310 -9.75 -2.26 1.19
N GLY A 311 -8.90 -2.80 0.33
CA GLY A 311 -7.49 -2.44 0.23
C GLY A 311 -7.22 -1.51 -0.96
N GLY A 312 -6.06 -0.86 -0.96
CA GLY A 312 -5.67 0.02 -2.04
C GLY A 312 -4.20 0.41 -2.00
N THR A 313 -3.75 1.08 -3.06
CA THR A 313 -2.39 1.64 -3.14
C THR A 313 -2.33 2.84 -4.09
N LEU A 314 -1.24 3.61 -4.02
CA LEU A 314 -0.93 4.70 -4.93
C LEU A 314 0.20 4.28 -5.89
N LEU A 315 0.01 4.58 -7.16
CA LEU A 315 1.09 4.64 -8.13
C LEU A 315 1.36 6.10 -8.47
N ILE A 316 2.51 6.61 -8.05
CA ILE A 316 2.93 7.99 -8.32
C ILE A 316 3.63 8.02 -9.67
N LEU A 317 3.17 8.90 -10.55
CA LEU A 317 3.64 9.04 -11.92
C LEU A 317 4.44 10.33 -12.05
N ASP A 318 5.69 10.20 -12.45
CA ASP A 318 6.49 11.36 -12.81
C ASP A 318 5.76 12.18 -13.88
N SER A 319 5.47 13.44 -13.53
CA SER A 319 4.81 14.37 -14.43
C SER A 319 5.71 15.57 -14.72
N PRO A 320 5.86 15.99 -15.98
CA PRO A 320 6.65 17.16 -16.32
C PRO A 320 6.00 18.45 -15.79
N GLY A 321 6.82 19.45 -15.50
CA GLY A 321 6.37 20.79 -15.14
C GLY A 321 6.26 21.07 -13.63
N PRO A 322 5.89 22.31 -13.26
CA PRO A 322 6.05 22.86 -11.90
C PRO A 322 4.94 22.43 -10.91
N LYS A 323 4.23 21.33 -11.16
CA LYS A 323 3.19 20.85 -10.23
C LYS A 323 3.81 20.49 -8.88
N VAL A 324 3.19 20.93 -7.77
CA VAL A 324 3.60 20.57 -6.40
C VAL A 324 3.55 19.07 -6.16
N HIS A 325 2.51 18.42 -6.69
CA HIS A 325 2.33 16.96 -6.62
C HIS A 325 2.48 16.33 -8.01
N ALA A 326 3.03 15.12 -8.03
CA ALA A 326 3.00 14.26 -9.19
C ALA A 326 1.56 13.89 -9.56
N ASP A 327 1.35 13.42 -10.78
CA ASP A 327 0.08 12.76 -11.07
C ASP A 327 0.12 11.38 -10.43
N ALA A 328 -1.02 10.85 -10.01
CA ALA A 328 -1.09 9.55 -9.36
C ALA A 328 -2.32 8.77 -9.83
N LEU A 329 -2.20 7.45 -9.76
CA LEU A 329 -3.33 6.54 -9.83
C LEU A 329 -3.58 5.98 -8.43
N VAL A 330 -4.80 6.16 -7.93
CA VAL A 330 -5.29 5.55 -6.69
C VAL A 330 -5.98 4.25 -7.06
N PHE A 331 -5.44 3.12 -6.66
CA PHE A 331 -6.05 1.81 -6.87
C PHE A 331 -6.81 1.38 -5.62
N LEU A 332 -7.96 0.74 -5.83
CA LEU A 332 -8.71 0.03 -4.79
C LEU A 332 -9.10 -1.36 -5.27
N PHE A 333 -9.23 -2.29 -4.32
CA PHE A 333 -9.60 -3.67 -4.59
C PHE A 333 -10.51 -4.22 -3.48
N GLY A 334 -11.56 -4.94 -3.89
CA GLY A 334 -12.39 -5.74 -3.00
C GLY A 334 -13.14 -4.94 -1.92
N GLY A 335 -13.23 -5.52 -0.73
CA GLY A 335 -14.00 -5.04 0.41
C GLY A 335 -15.38 -5.69 0.52
N ILE A 336 -16.26 -5.05 1.27
CA ILE A 336 -17.65 -5.46 1.45
C ILE A 336 -18.58 -4.30 1.12
N GLY A 337 -19.63 -4.58 0.37
CA GLY A 337 -20.75 -3.67 0.16
C GLY A 337 -22.08 -4.29 0.61
N ARG A 338 -23.19 -3.63 0.28
CA ARG A 338 -24.54 -4.09 0.68
C ARG A 338 -24.91 -5.50 0.21
N LEU A 339 -24.30 -5.99 -0.87
CA LEU A 339 -24.58 -7.30 -1.46
C LEU A 339 -23.57 -8.39 -1.04
N GLY A 340 -22.59 -8.03 -0.21
CA GLY A 340 -21.57 -8.95 0.29
C GLY A 340 -20.16 -8.55 -0.11
N ALA A 341 -19.24 -9.52 -0.01
CA ALA A 341 -17.84 -9.32 -0.34
C ALA A 341 -17.64 -9.03 -1.84
N LEU A 342 -16.58 -8.30 -2.18
CA LEU A 342 -16.27 -7.82 -3.52
C LEU A 342 -14.87 -8.28 -3.95
N ASN A 343 -14.64 -8.41 -5.25
CA ASN A 343 -13.33 -8.69 -5.88
C ASN A 343 -13.07 -7.85 -7.14
N ASP A 344 -13.81 -6.75 -7.30
CA ASP A 344 -13.59 -5.76 -8.35
C ASP A 344 -12.38 -4.87 -8.01
N MET A 345 -11.83 -4.24 -9.05
CA MET A 345 -10.70 -3.33 -8.94
C MET A 345 -11.01 -2.04 -9.68
N PHE A 346 -10.72 -0.90 -9.08
CA PHE A 346 -10.89 0.41 -9.71
C PHE A 346 -9.60 1.20 -9.59
N CYS A 347 -9.38 2.13 -10.52
CA CYS A 347 -8.41 3.19 -10.35
C CYS A 347 -9.02 4.57 -10.54
N PHE A 348 -8.58 5.52 -9.71
CA PHE A 348 -8.85 6.94 -9.86
C PHE A 348 -7.60 7.66 -10.34
N SER A 349 -7.72 8.45 -11.39
CA SER A 349 -6.62 9.30 -11.87
C SER A 349 -6.71 10.70 -11.27
N THR A 350 -5.68 11.15 -10.57
CA THR A 350 -5.60 12.54 -10.08
C THR A 350 -5.37 13.55 -11.20
N GLY A 351 -5.02 13.08 -12.41
CA GLY A 351 -4.84 13.92 -13.59
C GLY A 351 -6.16 14.23 -14.31
N THR A 352 -7.09 13.25 -14.36
CA THR A 352 -8.41 13.41 -15.01
C THR A 352 -9.56 13.55 -14.04
N TYR A 353 -9.34 13.25 -12.76
CA TYR A 353 -10.38 13.18 -11.73
C TYR A 353 -11.51 12.19 -12.08
N CYS A 354 -11.15 11.05 -12.67
CA CYS A 354 -12.11 10.03 -13.08
C CYS A 354 -11.76 8.68 -12.45
N TRP A 355 -12.79 7.97 -12.01
CA TRP A 355 -12.72 6.54 -11.73
C TRP A 355 -12.80 5.72 -13.02
N THR A 356 -12.15 4.57 -13.03
CA THR A 356 -12.21 3.57 -14.09
C THR A 356 -12.18 2.19 -13.47
N GLU A 357 -13.14 1.35 -13.82
CA GLU A 357 -13.10 -0.07 -13.45
C GLU A 357 -12.00 -0.78 -14.25
N ILE A 358 -11.17 -1.52 -13.55
CA ILE A 358 -10.05 -2.25 -14.12
C ILE A 358 -10.50 -3.68 -14.42
N LYS A 359 -10.46 -4.05 -15.70
CA LYS A 359 -10.68 -5.44 -16.12
C LYS A 359 -9.43 -6.27 -15.84
N LEU A 360 -9.60 -7.28 -15.02
CA LEU A 360 -8.57 -8.23 -14.62
C LEU A 360 -8.80 -9.60 -15.27
N SER A 361 -7.74 -10.38 -15.43
CA SER A 361 -7.82 -11.74 -15.98
C SER A 361 -6.99 -12.74 -15.17
N GLY A 362 -7.11 -14.02 -15.51
CA GLY A 362 -6.47 -15.13 -14.79
C GLY A 362 -7.32 -15.66 -13.64
N LEU A 363 -6.68 -16.29 -12.66
CA LEU A 363 -7.33 -16.74 -11.43
C LEU A 363 -7.54 -15.51 -10.54
N LEU A 364 -8.76 -14.96 -10.55
CA LEU A 364 -9.10 -13.81 -9.73
C LEU A 364 -9.12 -14.20 -8.24
N PRO A 365 -8.67 -13.32 -7.33
CA PRO A 365 -8.90 -13.52 -5.92
C PRO A 365 -10.40 -13.64 -5.66
N GLN A 366 -10.77 -14.55 -4.75
CA GLN A 366 -12.14 -14.62 -4.25
C GLN A 366 -12.54 -13.29 -3.61
N ALA A 367 -13.84 -12.98 -3.68
CA ALA A 367 -14.44 -11.80 -3.06
C ALA A 367 -14.11 -11.73 -1.57
N ARG A 368 -13.51 -10.62 -1.13
CA ARG A 368 -12.94 -10.55 0.21
C ARG A 368 -12.91 -9.15 0.83
N LEU A 369 -12.98 -9.14 2.15
CA LEU A 369 -12.75 -7.98 3.02
C LEU A 369 -11.69 -8.31 4.08
N ASP A 370 -11.19 -7.27 4.75
CA ASP A 370 -10.23 -7.37 5.87
C ASP A 370 -8.93 -8.13 5.59
N PHE A 371 -8.54 -8.18 4.32
CA PHE A 371 -7.24 -8.67 3.86
C PHE A 371 -6.15 -7.60 4.06
N ALA A 372 -4.89 -8.01 4.12
CA ALA A 372 -3.77 -7.08 4.10
C ALA A 372 -3.30 -6.85 2.68
N CYS A 373 -2.87 -5.62 2.36
CA CYS A 373 -2.28 -5.31 1.08
C CYS A 373 -1.13 -4.31 1.19
N CYS A 374 -0.22 -4.36 0.22
CA CYS A 374 0.81 -3.34 0.02
C CYS A 374 1.20 -3.26 -1.46
N SER A 375 2.01 -2.26 -1.80
CA SER A 375 2.69 -2.22 -3.09
C SER A 375 4.20 -2.32 -2.91
N TYR A 376 4.86 -2.99 -3.84
CA TYR A 376 6.31 -3.14 -3.84
C TYR A 376 6.88 -2.98 -5.26
N ILE A 377 8.15 -2.60 -5.34
CA ILE A 377 8.87 -2.42 -6.60
C ILE A 377 9.94 -3.51 -6.73
N VAL A 378 9.98 -4.13 -7.90
CA VAL A 378 11.00 -5.08 -8.32
C VAL A 378 11.83 -4.44 -9.44
N ALA A 379 13.12 -4.30 -9.20
CA ALA A 379 14.04 -3.90 -10.25
C ALA A 379 14.58 -5.13 -11.00
N SER A 380 14.75 -5.00 -12.31
CA SER A 380 15.43 -6.01 -13.14
C SER A 380 16.28 -5.32 -14.21
N SER A 381 17.36 -5.97 -14.64
CA SER A 381 18.19 -5.51 -15.76
C SER A 381 18.08 -6.49 -16.94
N LYS A 382 18.03 -5.96 -18.16
CA LYS A 382 18.28 -6.75 -19.37
C LYS A 382 19.64 -6.35 -19.91
N GLU A 383 20.53 -7.33 -20.09
CA GLU A 383 21.73 -7.11 -20.89
C GLU A 383 21.32 -7.05 -22.36
N ALA A 384 21.88 -6.11 -23.12
CA ALA A 384 21.66 -6.06 -24.56
C ALA A 384 22.21 -7.36 -25.16
N GLU A 385 21.38 -8.13 -25.86
CA GLU A 385 21.85 -9.26 -26.64
C GLU A 385 22.93 -8.74 -27.61
N SER A 386 24.18 -9.17 -27.44
CA SER A 386 25.21 -8.88 -28.43
C SER A 386 24.83 -9.66 -29.68
N GLU A 387 24.47 -8.95 -30.77
CA GLU A 387 24.38 -9.60 -32.07
C GLU A 387 25.70 -10.34 -32.32
N PRO A 388 25.66 -11.61 -32.76
CA PRO A 388 26.88 -12.32 -33.09
C PRO A 388 27.49 -11.64 -34.32
N ASP A 389 28.54 -10.86 -34.10
CA ASP A 389 29.40 -10.31 -35.15
C ASP A 389 29.99 -11.47 -35.95
N THR A 390 29.26 -11.86 -36.99
CA THR A 390 29.78 -12.68 -38.07
C THR A 390 30.47 -11.75 -39.05
N ASN A 391 31.59 -11.15 -38.66
CA ASN A 391 32.71 -10.84 -39.57
C ASN A 391 33.92 -10.19 -38.88
N SER A 392 35.06 -10.81 -39.17
CA SER A 392 36.43 -10.27 -39.23
C SER A 392 37.36 -10.53 -38.04
N ALA A 393 38.45 -11.20 -38.40
CA ALA A 393 39.67 -11.37 -37.62
C ALA A 393 40.46 -10.05 -37.59
N ASP A 394 41.27 -9.90 -36.54
CA ASP A 394 42.30 -8.89 -36.31
C ASP A 394 41.83 -7.45 -36.08
N THR A 395 41.87 -7.01 -34.81
CA THR A 395 42.93 -6.09 -34.32
C THR A 395 42.72 -5.78 -32.84
N SER A 396 43.82 -5.81 -32.09
CA SER A 396 43.92 -5.44 -30.68
C SER A 396 43.86 -3.92 -30.50
N SER A 397 42.69 -3.38 -30.18
CA SER A 397 42.50 -2.19 -29.32
C SER A 397 41.03 -1.77 -29.33
N ALA A 398 40.35 -1.82 -28.19
CA ALA A 398 39.19 -0.97 -27.91
C ALA A 398 38.88 -1.00 -26.42
N ASP A 399 38.88 0.17 -25.79
CA ASP A 399 38.06 0.43 -24.60
C ASP A 399 36.64 0.00 -24.93
N GLY A 400 36.23 -1.15 -24.41
CA GLY A 400 34.87 -1.65 -24.55
C GLY A 400 33.94 -0.71 -23.80
N VAL A 401 33.31 0.22 -24.51
CA VAL A 401 32.16 0.95 -23.99
C VAL A 401 31.07 -0.09 -23.76
N LEU A 402 30.91 -0.50 -22.49
CA LEU A 402 29.81 -1.35 -22.07
C LEU A 402 28.50 -0.71 -22.56
N ALA A 403 27.74 -1.44 -23.37
CA ALA A 403 26.43 -0.98 -23.81
C ALA A 403 25.57 -0.61 -22.58
N PRO A 404 24.80 0.49 -22.64
CA PRO A 404 24.02 0.93 -21.49
C PRO A 404 23.05 -0.18 -21.05
N LYS A 405 23.18 -0.64 -19.81
CA LYS A 405 22.25 -1.61 -19.24
C LYS A 405 20.89 -0.95 -19.15
N THR A 406 19.87 -1.60 -19.69
CA THR A 406 18.50 -1.11 -19.53
C THR A 406 17.93 -1.71 -18.25
N ARG A 407 17.44 -0.84 -17.34
CA ARG A 407 16.78 -1.24 -16.10
C ARG A 407 15.27 -1.13 -16.25
N PHE A 408 14.54 -2.05 -15.65
CA PHE A 408 13.09 -2.02 -15.56
C PHE A 408 12.67 -2.01 -14.10
N LEU A 409 11.76 -1.12 -13.74
CA LEU A 409 11.08 -1.09 -12.45
C LEU A 409 9.66 -1.62 -12.64
N ARG A 410 9.29 -2.67 -11.91
CA ARG A 410 7.95 -3.26 -11.92
C ARG A 410 7.25 -2.98 -10.62
N HIS A 411 6.09 -2.36 -10.70
CA HIS A 411 5.26 -2.03 -9.54
C HIS A 411 4.20 -3.11 -9.37
N TYR A 412 4.18 -3.76 -8.22
CA TYR A 412 3.23 -4.82 -7.89
C TYR A 412 2.29 -4.38 -6.78
N PHE A 413 1.05 -4.85 -6.84
CA PHE A 413 0.08 -4.83 -5.75
C PHE A 413 -0.04 -6.22 -5.17
N PHE A 414 0.23 -6.36 -3.88
CA PHE A 414 0.16 -7.60 -3.12
C PHE A 414 -1.08 -7.63 -2.24
N ILE A 415 -1.73 -8.78 -2.14
CA ILE A 415 -2.78 -9.06 -1.16
C ILE A 415 -2.49 -10.38 -0.44
N HIS A 416 -2.93 -10.47 0.81
CA HIS A 416 -2.94 -11.73 1.55
C HIS A 416 -4.15 -11.83 2.48
N GLY A 417 -4.72 -13.03 2.54
CA GLY A 417 -5.78 -13.40 3.47
C GLY A 417 -7.09 -12.64 3.25
N GLY A 418 -7.75 -12.26 4.35
CA GLY A 418 -9.11 -11.72 4.35
C GLY A 418 -10.16 -12.82 4.51
N MET A 419 -11.43 -12.45 4.39
CA MET A 419 -12.53 -13.40 4.46
C MET A 419 -13.65 -13.05 3.48
N ASP A 420 -14.62 -13.95 3.30
CA ASP A 420 -15.89 -13.65 2.63
C ASP A 420 -17.03 -13.43 3.65
N THR A 421 -18.23 -13.17 3.15
CA THR A 421 -19.44 -13.01 3.98
C THR A 421 -20.03 -14.31 4.50
N ASP A 422 -19.54 -15.46 4.04
CA ASP A 422 -19.95 -16.79 4.52
C ASP A 422 -19.09 -17.25 5.72
N GLY A 423 -18.06 -16.47 6.08
CA GLY A 423 -17.17 -16.75 7.19
C GLY A 423 -15.93 -17.57 6.81
N ASN A 424 -15.69 -17.79 5.52
CA ASN A 424 -14.47 -18.46 5.07
C ASN A 424 -13.31 -17.47 5.16
N VAL A 425 -12.27 -17.83 5.91
CA VAL A 425 -11.05 -17.05 6.03
C VAL A 425 -10.01 -17.60 5.06
N PHE A 426 -9.36 -16.70 4.33
CA PHE A 426 -8.36 -17.03 3.31
C PHE A 426 -6.93 -16.93 3.84
N ASN A 427 -6.03 -17.69 3.22
CA ASN A 427 -4.59 -17.68 3.49
C ASN A 427 -3.75 -17.59 2.19
N ASP A 428 -4.40 -17.31 1.06
CA ASP A 428 -3.72 -17.15 -0.22
C ASP A 428 -2.97 -15.82 -0.28
N ALA A 429 -1.77 -15.84 -0.87
CA ALA A 429 -1.00 -14.67 -1.20
C ALA A 429 -1.01 -14.46 -2.71
N MET A 430 -1.36 -13.26 -3.17
CA MET A 430 -1.46 -12.96 -4.59
C MET A 430 -0.81 -11.62 -4.93
N ALA A 431 -0.25 -11.51 -6.13
CA ALA A 431 0.30 -10.27 -6.66
C ALA A 431 -0.22 -9.95 -8.07
N LEU A 432 -0.40 -8.66 -8.33
CA LEU A 432 -0.79 -8.09 -9.60
C LEU A 432 0.26 -7.06 -10.06
N LEU A 433 0.75 -7.18 -11.28
CA LEU A 433 1.61 -6.15 -11.88
C LEU A 433 0.75 -4.93 -12.25
N LEU A 434 1.01 -3.79 -11.61
CA LEU A 434 0.34 -2.52 -11.88
C LEU A 434 0.98 -1.75 -13.03
N ALA A 435 2.32 -1.71 -13.07
CA ALA A 435 3.08 -0.94 -14.05
C ALA A 435 4.50 -1.49 -14.26
N GLU A 436 5.07 -1.21 -15.44
CA GLU A 436 6.49 -1.44 -15.74
C GLU A 436 7.09 -0.17 -16.35
N GLU A 437 8.21 0.27 -15.78
CA GLU A 437 8.93 1.48 -16.19
C GLU A 437 10.34 1.14 -16.65
N GLN A 438 10.67 1.48 -17.88
CA GLN A 438 12.04 1.44 -18.38
C GLN A 438 12.82 2.67 -17.87
N VAL A 439 13.94 2.43 -17.22
CA VAL A 439 14.87 3.44 -16.69
C VAL A 439 16.25 3.20 -17.29
N LEU A 440 16.93 4.27 -17.70
CA LEU A 440 18.32 4.18 -18.14
C LEU A 440 19.20 3.84 -16.93
N ALA A 441 20.05 2.81 -17.00
CA ALA A 441 21.05 2.61 -15.95
C ALA A 441 22.08 3.73 -16.04
N GLU A 442 22.37 4.37 -14.89
CA GLU A 442 23.45 5.34 -14.74
C GLU A 442 24.83 4.70 -14.88
#